data_AF-A0AAD2DYD2-F1
#
_entry.id   AF-A0AAD2DYD2-F1
#
_cell.length_a   1.000
_cell.length_b   1.000
_cell.length_c   1.000
_cell.angle_alpha   90.00
_cell.angle_beta   90.00
_cell.angle_gamma   90.00
#
_symmetry.space_group_name_H-M   'P 1'
#
loop_
_entity.id
_entity.type
_entity.pdbx_description
1 polymer ?
#
loop_
_entity_poly.entity_id
_entity_poly.type
_entity_poly.pdbx_seq_one_letter_code
_entity_poly.pdbx_strand_id
1 'polypeptide(L)'
;MAILQPFFCDKSLPKILNFSPTCTTPKVTNLVPTKSKDLVSRSEKHNHKKSYFSVRKHWKKCHAVAEEIIGGLSSSASSDDEQGESVILSPSSQDEVAEYDWTEEWYPLYLTKNVPDDAPLGLTVFDKQVVLYRDGNGEILCFEDRCPHRLAKLSEGQLFDGRLECLYHGWQYDGSGKCVTIPQLPTGAKIPLSACLKPYEVRDSQGVIWIWMSHKTPSNAKKIPWFENFAKPGFRDISTIHELPYDHSILLENLMDPAHVPISHDRTDFTAKREDATALFFEVTERTARGFADRPAKENPCLL
;
A
#
# COMPACT_ATOMS: atom_id res chain seq x y z
N MET A 1 -12.78 -0.63 29.32
CA MET A 1 -11.47 -0.70 30.00
C MET A 1 -11.01 -2.16 29.95
N ALA A 2 -10.16 -2.49 28.98
CA ALA A 2 -9.22 -3.63 28.99
C ALA A 2 -8.40 -3.53 27.70
N ILE A 3 -7.10 -3.35 27.88
CA ILE A 3 -6.06 -3.23 26.85
C ILE A 3 -5.55 -4.64 26.59
N LEU A 4 -5.42 -5.05 25.32
CA LEU A 4 -4.55 -6.17 24.94
C LEU A 4 -3.77 -5.81 23.66
N GLN A 5 -2.47 -6.03 23.76
CA GLN A 5 -1.39 -5.66 22.84
C GLN A 5 -1.34 -6.54 21.58
N PRO A 6 -0.70 -6.06 20.49
CA PRO A 6 -0.49 -6.86 19.29
C PRO A 6 0.68 -7.84 19.44
N PHE A 7 0.46 -9.09 19.05
CA PHE A 7 1.51 -10.10 18.92
C PHE A 7 2.24 -9.94 17.59
N PHE A 8 3.55 -9.75 17.67
CA PHE A 8 4.50 -9.97 16.58
C PHE A 8 4.56 -11.48 16.26
N CYS A 9 4.39 -11.86 15.00
CA CYS A 9 4.59 -13.23 14.52
C CYS A 9 5.98 -13.31 13.88
N ASP A 10 6.95 -13.82 14.64
CA ASP A 10 8.27 -14.22 14.16
C ASP A 10 8.19 -15.66 13.63
N LYS A 11 8.37 -15.83 12.32
CA LYS A 11 8.41 -17.15 11.67
C LYS A 11 9.85 -17.63 11.60
N SER A 12 10.26 -18.52 12.51
CA SER A 12 11.38 -19.43 12.21
C SER A 12 11.34 -20.75 13.00
N LEU A 13 11.46 -21.83 12.23
CA LEU A 13 11.92 -23.20 12.53
C LEU A 13 10.89 -24.36 12.62
N PRO A 14 11.28 -25.55 12.10
CA PRO A 14 10.35 -26.57 11.60
C PRO A 14 10.16 -27.72 12.60
N LYS A 15 9.02 -28.40 12.52
CA LYS A 15 8.82 -29.70 13.18
C LYS A 15 8.73 -30.82 12.16
N ILE A 16 9.77 -31.64 12.19
CA ILE A 16 9.88 -32.99 11.64
C ILE A 16 8.82 -33.89 12.31
N LEU A 17 8.04 -34.62 11.52
CA LEU A 17 7.42 -35.87 11.96
C LEU A 17 7.49 -36.91 10.84
N ASN A 18 8.27 -37.96 11.12
CA ASN A 18 8.36 -39.19 10.34
C ASN A 18 7.11 -40.05 10.56
N PHE A 19 6.51 -40.56 9.49
CA PHE A 19 5.85 -41.87 9.50
C PHE A 19 5.94 -42.52 8.10
N SER A 20 6.51 -43.73 8.05
CA SER A 20 6.42 -44.71 6.97
C SER A 20 6.23 -46.08 7.66
N PRO A 21 5.47 -47.04 7.09
CA PRO A 21 5.98 -47.94 6.04
C PRO A 21 4.92 -48.19 4.94
N THR A 22 5.24 -48.57 3.69
CA THR A 22 5.72 -49.90 3.28
C THR A 22 6.17 -49.95 1.81
N CYS A 23 7.29 -50.66 1.59
CA CYS A 23 7.56 -51.68 0.56
C CYS A 23 7.47 -51.32 -0.95
N THR A 24 8.62 -51.11 -1.61
CA THR A 24 9.21 -52.05 -2.61
C THR A 24 10.53 -51.49 -3.18
N THR A 25 11.58 -52.32 -3.17
CA THR A 25 12.87 -52.11 -3.87
C THR A 25 12.79 -52.69 -5.29
N PRO A 26 13.63 -52.27 -6.26
CA PRO A 26 14.94 -52.94 -6.41
C PRO A 26 16.13 -52.10 -6.90
N LYS A 27 17.31 -52.58 -6.47
CA LYS A 27 18.61 -52.70 -7.16
C LYS A 27 19.57 -51.50 -7.31
N VAL A 28 20.56 -51.58 -6.42
CA VAL A 28 21.99 -51.22 -6.45
C VAL A 28 22.69 -51.39 -7.81
N THR A 29 23.54 -50.41 -8.16
CA THR A 29 24.91 -50.65 -8.66
C THR A 29 25.88 -49.59 -8.12
N ASN A 30 26.97 -50.06 -7.53
CA ASN A 30 28.10 -49.33 -6.94
C ASN A 30 28.98 -48.67 -8.00
N LEU A 31 29.58 -47.51 -7.67
CA LEU A 31 30.99 -47.23 -7.99
C LEU A 31 31.65 -46.48 -6.81
N VAL A 32 32.90 -46.88 -6.55
CA VAL A 32 33.79 -46.67 -5.39
C VAL A 32 34.67 -45.41 -5.59
N PRO A 33 35.28 -44.85 -4.51
CA PRO A 33 35.70 -43.45 -4.41
C PRO A 33 37.21 -43.22 -4.63
N THR A 34 37.60 -41.95 -4.78
CA THR A 34 39.00 -41.51 -4.71
C THR A 34 39.22 -40.48 -3.60
N LYS A 35 40.38 -40.63 -2.96
CA LYS A 35 40.79 -40.15 -1.63
C LYS A 35 41.29 -38.70 -1.56
N SER A 36 41.13 -38.14 -0.36
CA SER A 36 42.06 -37.34 0.46
C SER A 36 42.57 -35.98 -0.03
N LYS A 37 42.46 -34.97 0.83
CA LYS A 37 43.55 -34.57 1.75
C LYS A 37 43.05 -33.59 2.83
N ASP A 38 43.30 -33.95 4.09
CA ASP A 38 43.26 -33.09 5.27
C ASP A 38 44.27 -31.95 5.18
N LEU A 39 43.93 -30.76 5.69
CA LEU A 39 44.87 -29.81 6.28
C LEU A 39 44.16 -28.97 7.36
N VAL A 40 44.31 -29.45 8.60
CA VAL A 40 44.62 -28.78 9.87
C VAL A 40 44.26 -27.29 10.06
N SER A 41 43.55 -27.09 11.18
CA SER A 41 43.22 -25.90 11.95
C SER A 41 44.32 -24.86 12.19
N ARG A 42 43.91 -23.58 12.27
CA ARG A 42 44.52 -22.62 13.21
C ARG A 42 43.46 -21.66 13.74
N SER A 43 43.20 -21.74 15.04
CA SER A 43 42.35 -20.82 15.78
C SER A 43 43.21 -19.67 16.32
N GLU A 44 42.84 -18.44 15.98
CA GLU A 44 43.38 -17.25 16.62
C GLU A 44 42.31 -16.64 17.54
N LYS A 45 42.57 -16.75 18.84
CA LYS A 45 41.78 -16.12 19.89
C LYS A 45 42.22 -14.66 20.02
N HIS A 46 41.36 -13.72 19.63
CA HIS A 46 41.52 -12.31 20.00
C HIS A 46 40.68 -11.97 21.23
N ASN A 47 41.40 -11.54 22.27
CA ASN A 47 40.91 -11.24 23.60
C ASN A 47 40.60 -9.73 23.67
N HIS A 48 39.34 -9.33 23.50
CA HIS A 48 38.93 -7.92 23.65
C HIS A 48 38.56 -7.62 25.10
N LYS A 49 39.46 -6.93 25.81
CA LYS A 49 39.18 -6.24 27.07
C LYS A 49 38.22 -5.06 26.79
N LYS A 50 37.04 -5.08 27.42
CA LYS A 50 36.10 -3.95 27.42
C LYS A 50 36.62 -2.84 28.33
N SER A 51 36.96 -1.68 27.75
CA SER A 51 37.19 -0.43 28.48
C SER A 51 35.93 0.43 28.38
N TYR A 52 35.26 0.64 29.52
CA TYR A 52 34.12 1.54 29.63
C TYR A 52 34.62 2.99 29.69
N PHE A 53 34.47 3.75 28.61
CA PHE A 53 34.59 5.21 28.64
C PHE A 53 33.21 5.85 28.81
N SER A 54 33.03 6.54 29.92
CA SER A 54 31.86 7.37 30.21
C SER A 54 31.95 8.67 29.40
N VAL A 55 31.07 8.85 28.41
CA VAL A 55 30.91 10.11 27.68
C VAL A 55 29.69 10.83 28.24
N ARG A 56 29.94 11.94 28.95
CA ARG A 56 28.89 12.86 29.41
C ARG A 56 28.30 13.60 28.21
N LYS A 57 27.08 13.25 27.80
CA LYS A 57 26.31 13.99 26.77
C LYS A 57 25.77 15.29 27.38
N HIS A 58 26.29 16.44 26.94
CA HIS A 58 25.64 17.73 27.12
C HIS A 58 24.59 17.91 26.01
N TRP A 59 23.32 17.70 26.34
CA TRP A 59 22.22 18.04 25.45
C TRP A 59 21.90 19.53 25.61
N LYS A 60 22.24 20.35 24.62
CA LYS A 60 21.63 21.67 24.48
C LYS A 60 20.24 21.46 23.89
N LYS A 61 19.21 21.86 24.63
CA LYS A 61 17.82 21.92 24.15
C LYS A 61 17.75 23.03 23.09
N CYS A 62 17.48 22.68 21.84
CA CYS A 62 16.99 23.63 20.85
C CYS A 62 15.46 23.65 20.98
N HIS A 63 14.91 24.77 21.45
CA HIS A 63 13.47 25.00 21.43
C HIS A 63 13.11 25.53 20.03
N ALA A 64 12.18 24.86 19.35
CA ALA A 64 11.49 25.44 18.20
C ALA A 64 10.59 26.57 18.71
N VAL A 65 10.71 27.75 18.11
CA VAL A 65 9.83 28.88 18.39
C VAL A 65 8.56 28.66 17.55
N ALA A 66 7.49 28.22 18.22
CA ALA A 66 6.14 28.37 17.71
C ALA A 66 5.53 29.54 18.50
N GLU A 67 5.45 30.72 17.87
CA GLU A 67 4.65 31.81 18.43
C GLU A 67 3.19 31.61 18.01
N GLU A 68 2.34 31.32 19.00
CA GLU A 68 0.90 31.46 18.92
C GLU A 68 0.55 32.96 18.99
N ILE A 69 -0.02 33.52 17.92
CA ILE A 69 -0.61 34.87 17.95
C ILE A 69 -2.10 34.73 18.28
N ILE A 70 -2.44 34.95 19.55
CA ILE A 70 -3.81 35.20 20.02
C ILE A 70 -3.97 36.71 20.27
N GLY A 71 -4.77 37.36 19.42
CA GLY A 71 -5.71 38.43 19.81
C GLY A 71 -5.22 39.89 19.86
N GLY A 72 -5.98 40.76 19.19
CA GLY A 72 -6.27 42.12 19.69
C GLY A 72 -5.93 43.28 18.74
N LEU A 73 -6.97 43.85 18.11
CA LEU A 73 -6.92 45.15 17.44
C LEU A 73 -6.52 46.28 18.42
N SER A 74 -5.56 47.12 18.03
CA SER A 74 -5.48 48.52 18.44
C SER A 74 -4.57 49.30 17.50
N SER A 75 -5.14 50.32 16.88
CA SER A 75 -4.52 51.25 15.93
C SER A 75 -3.47 52.17 16.58
N SER A 76 -2.30 52.28 15.96
CA SER A 76 -1.57 53.55 15.84
C SER A 76 -0.45 53.40 14.81
N ALA A 77 -0.42 54.33 13.86
CA ALA A 77 0.52 54.36 12.75
C ALA A 77 1.87 54.94 13.16
N SER A 78 2.95 54.29 12.74
CA SER A 78 4.21 54.94 12.38
C SER A 78 4.99 54.04 11.42
N SER A 79 5.40 54.67 10.32
CA SER A 79 6.19 54.17 9.19
C SER A 79 7.48 53.45 9.60
N ASP A 80 7.80 52.35 8.92
CA ASP A 80 9.09 52.13 8.26
C ASP A 80 8.94 50.96 7.25
N ASP A 81 9.37 51.22 6.01
CA ASP A 81 9.34 50.34 4.85
C ASP A 81 10.47 49.29 4.92
N GLU A 82 10.13 47.99 4.94
CA GLU A 82 10.93 46.93 4.31
C GLU A 82 9.98 45.93 3.64
N GLN A 83 10.05 45.92 2.31
CA GLN A 83 9.17 45.15 1.42
C GLN A 83 9.57 43.67 1.42
N GLY A 84 8.97 42.91 2.34
CA GLY A 84 8.79 41.47 2.15
C GLY A 84 7.52 41.25 1.33
N GLU A 85 7.67 40.99 0.03
CA GLU A 85 6.55 40.66 -0.84
C GLU A 85 5.99 39.29 -0.44
N SER A 86 5.03 39.29 0.49
CA SER A 86 4.21 38.12 0.75
C SER A 86 3.32 37.90 -0.46
N VAL A 87 3.73 37.01 -1.37
CA VAL A 87 2.91 36.55 -2.49
C VAL A 87 1.81 35.63 -1.95
N ILE A 88 0.89 36.18 -1.16
CA ILE A 88 -0.45 35.64 -0.98
C ILE A 88 -1.29 36.34 -2.05
N LEU A 89 -1.20 35.84 -3.28
CA LEU A 89 -2.18 36.15 -4.30
C LEU A 89 -3.53 35.67 -3.76
N SER A 90 -4.40 36.62 -3.40
CA SER A 90 -5.80 36.36 -3.10
C SER A 90 -6.40 35.55 -4.25
N PRO A 91 -7.20 34.50 -4.01
CA PRO A 91 -7.82 33.73 -5.08
C PRO A 91 -8.71 34.68 -5.89
N SER A 92 -8.25 35.07 -7.07
CA SER A 92 -9.10 35.63 -8.10
C SER A 92 -9.90 34.47 -8.67
N SER A 93 -11.23 34.61 -8.67
CA SER A 93 -12.31 33.62 -8.85
C SER A 93 -12.62 32.77 -7.60
N GLN A 94 -13.80 33.03 -7.02
CA GLN A 94 -14.53 32.07 -6.20
C GLN A 94 -15.02 30.95 -7.10
N ASP A 95 -14.10 30.12 -7.60
CA ASP A 95 -14.52 28.85 -8.19
C ASP A 95 -15.03 27.98 -7.04
N GLU A 96 -16.31 27.59 -7.11
CA GLU A 96 -16.89 26.62 -6.19
C GLU A 96 -15.96 25.39 -6.16
N VAL A 97 -15.29 25.17 -5.03
CA VAL A 97 -14.49 23.96 -4.82
C VAL A 97 -15.49 22.81 -4.84
N ALA A 98 -15.54 22.08 -5.95
CA ALA A 98 -16.41 20.93 -6.11
C ALA A 98 -16.18 19.96 -4.94
N GLU A 99 -17.28 19.51 -4.32
CA GLU A 99 -17.23 18.55 -3.23
C GLU A 99 -16.54 17.25 -3.73
N TYR A 100 -15.42 16.89 -3.12
CA TYR A 100 -14.64 15.71 -3.48
C TYR A 100 -15.09 14.52 -2.63
N ASP A 101 -15.64 13.49 -3.28
CA ASP A 101 -15.91 12.19 -2.65
C ASP A 101 -14.85 11.19 -3.10
N TRP A 102 -13.94 10.86 -2.18
CA TRP A 102 -12.90 9.87 -2.42
C TRP A 102 -13.46 8.51 -2.84
N THR A 103 -14.69 8.16 -2.44
CA THR A 103 -15.28 6.87 -2.82
C THR A 103 -15.63 6.78 -4.30
N GLU A 104 -15.70 7.91 -5.01
CA GLU A 104 -16.02 8.02 -6.43
C GLU A 104 -14.77 8.07 -7.33
N GLU A 105 -13.70 7.43 -6.89
CA GLU A 105 -12.45 7.25 -7.64
C GLU A 105 -12.05 5.77 -7.71
N TRP A 106 -11.17 5.45 -8.67
CA TRP A 106 -10.56 4.12 -8.78
C TRP A 106 -9.26 4.08 -7.99
N TYR A 107 -9.13 3.11 -7.10
CA TYR A 107 -7.89 2.86 -6.36
C TYR A 107 -7.24 1.55 -6.81
N PRO A 108 -5.90 1.52 -6.96
CA PRO A 108 -5.19 0.27 -7.18
C PRO A 108 -5.30 -0.57 -5.90
N LEU A 109 -5.89 -1.76 -6.01
CA LEU A 109 -6.15 -2.65 -4.89
C LEU A 109 -5.06 -3.71 -4.75
N TYR A 110 -4.74 -4.41 -5.85
CA TYR A 110 -3.79 -5.51 -5.82
C TYR A 110 -3.24 -5.83 -7.22
N LEU A 111 -2.16 -6.59 -7.31
CA LEU A 111 -1.68 -7.09 -8.60
C LEU A 111 -2.47 -8.32 -9.02
N THR A 112 -2.99 -8.31 -10.25
CA THR A 112 -3.79 -9.40 -10.82
C THR A 112 -3.09 -10.76 -10.70
N LYS A 113 -1.79 -10.79 -11.03
CA LYS A 113 -0.96 -12.00 -10.99
C LYS A 113 -0.73 -12.57 -9.58
N ASN A 114 -0.99 -11.79 -8.54
CA ASN A 114 -0.78 -12.20 -7.15
C ASN A 114 -2.08 -12.62 -6.46
N VAL A 115 -3.25 -12.43 -7.10
CA VAL A 115 -4.53 -12.89 -6.54
C VAL A 115 -4.50 -14.42 -6.46
N PRO A 116 -4.71 -15.02 -5.27
CA PRO A 116 -4.73 -16.47 -5.13
C PRO A 116 -5.82 -17.12 -5.99
N ASP A 117 -5.53 -18.29 -6.55
CA ASP A 117 -6.49 -19.02 -7.39
C ASP A 117 -7.47 -19.87 -6.57
N ASP A 118 -7.13 -20.23 -5.33
CA ASP A 118 -7.82 -21.22 -4.50
C ASP A 118 -8.26 -20.69 -3.12
N ALA A 119 -8.04 -19.41 -2.84
CA ALA A 119 -8.36 -18.81 -1.54
C ALA A 119 -8.86 -17.37 -1.67
N PRO A 120 -9.79 -16.94 -0.80
CA PRO A 120 -10.12 -15.53 -0.67
C PRO A 120 -8.95 -14.73 -0.06
N LEU A 121 -8.80 -13.49 -0.51
CA LEU A 121 -7.78 -12.56 -0.06
C LEU A 121 -8.43 -11.37 0.65
N GLY A 122 -8.10 -11.18 1.92
CA GLY A 122 -8.53 -10.01 2.69
C GLY A 122 -7.62 -8.81 2.46
N LEU A 123 -8.19 -7.64 2.16
CA LEU A 123 -7.49 -6.37 1.95
C LEU A 123 -8.20 -5.25 2.72
N THR A 124 -7.53 -4.10 2.85
CA THR A 124 -8.12 -2.91 3.49
C THR A 124 -7.90 -1.68 2.62
N VAL A 125 -8.97 -0.90 2.41
CA VAL A 125 -8.96 0.35 1.63
C VAL A 125 -9.66 1.42 2.48
N PHE A 126 -8.92 2.46 2.90
CA PHE A 126 -9.43 3.53 3.79
C PHE A 126 -10.25 2.97 4.97
N ASP A 127 -9.64 2.07 5.75
CA ASP A 127 -10.23 1.36 6.90
C ASP A 127 -11.45 0.47 6.59
N LYS A 128 -11.79 0.27 5.31
CA LYS A 128 -12.82 -0.69 4.88
C LYS A 128 -12.18 -2.02 4.54
N GLN A 129 -12.62 -3.08 5.21
CA GLN A 129 -12.17 -4.44 4.95
C GLN A 129 -12.94 -5.01 3.76
N VAL A 130 -12.21 -5.52 2.78
CA VAL A 130 -12.75 -6.11 1.56
C VAL A 130 -12.16 -7.50 1.33
N VAL A 131 -12.92 -8.36 0.68
CA VAL A 131 -12.49 -9.71 0.29
C VAL A 131 -12.47 -9.79 -1.23
N LEU A 132 -11.31 -10.15 -1.78
CA LEU A 132 -11.05 -10.34 -3.19
C LEU A 132 -10.85 -11.83 -3.48
N TYR A 133 -11.49 -12.39 -4.51
CA TYR A 133 -11.26 -13.79 -4.90
C TYR A 133 -11.58 -14.02 -6.38
N ARG A 134 -11.09 -15.14 -6.93
CA ARG A 134 -11.52 -15.65 -8.24
C ARG A 134 -12.67 -16.63 -8.08
N ASP A 135 -13.77 -16.39 -8.78
CA ASP A 135 -14.90 -17.32 -8.77
C ASP A 135 -14.63 -18.56 -9.63
N GLY A 136 -15.61 -19.48 -9.68
CA GLY A 136 -15.52 -20.69 -10.51
C GLY A 136 -15.42 -20.45 -12.02
N ASN A 137 -15.72 -19.24 -12.50
CA ASN A 137 -15.58 -18.83 -13.89
C ASN A 137 -14.23 -18.13 -14.14
N GLY A 138 -13.42 -17.92 -13.11
CA GLY A 138 -12.16 -17.19 -13.16
C GLY A 138 -12.31 -15.68 -13.09
N GLU A 139 -13.52 -15.17 -12.86
CA GLU A 139 -13.78 -13.74 -12.69
C GLU A 139 -13.30 -13.27 -11.32
N ILE A 140 -12.63 -12.12 -11.26
CA ILE A 140 -12.20 -11.52 -10.00
C ILE A 140 -13.36 -10.71 -9.43
N LEU A 141 -13.74 -11.04 -8.21
CA LEU A 141 -14.86 -10.41 -7.50
C LEU A 141 -14.39 -9.82 -6.18
N CYS A 142 -15.04 -8.73 -5.77
CA CYS A 142 -14.74 -8.05 -4.51
C CYS A 142 -16.03 -7.75 -3.73
N PHE A 143 -16.01 -8.02 -2.43
CA PHE A 143 -17.11 -7.75 -1.53
C PHE A 143 -16.62 -7.12 -0.24
N GLU A 144 -17.52 -6.53 0.54
CA GLU A 144 -17.24 -6.22 1.94
C GLU A 144 -16.85 -7.51 2.68
N ASP A 145 -15.76 -7.48 3.46
CA ASP A 145 -15.22 -8.65 4.17
C ASP A 145 -16.03 -8.96 5.44
N ARG A 146 -17.33 -9.20 5.25
CA ARG A 146 -18.30 -9.33 6.33
C ARG A 146 -19.45 -10.23 5.92
N CYS A 147 -19.56 -11.38 6.55
CA CYS A 147 -20.70 -12.27 6.38
C CYS A 147 -21.99 -11.63 6.95
N PRO A 148 -23.09 -11.48 6.18
CA PRO A 148 -24.35 -10.89 6.65
C PRO A 148 -25.04 -11.69 7.76
N HIS A 149 -24.63 -12.94 8.01
CA HIS A 149 -25.19 -13.76 9.09
C HIS A 149 -24.74 -13.29 10.48
N ARG A 150 -23.41 -13.34 10.75
CA ARG A 150 -22.82 -13.03 12.06
C ARG A 150 -21.49 -12.28 11.96
N LEU A 151 -21.28 -11.57 10.85
CA LEU A 151 -20.21 -10.61 10.67
C LEU A 151 -18.79 -11.20 10.70
N ALA A 152 -18.68 -12.52 10.57
CA ALA A 152 -17.41 -13.20 10.38
C ALA A 152 -16.72 -12.69 9.10
N LYS A 153 -15.39 -12.64 9.14
CA LYS A 153 -14.58 -12.33 7.97
C LYS A 153 -14.71 -13.44 6.94
N LEU A 154 -14.99 -13.06 5.72
CA LEU A 154 -15.09 -13.95 4.57
C LEU A 154 -13.73 -14.23 3.95
N SER A 155 -12.75 -13.36 4.17
CA SER A 155 -11.34 -13.56 3.80
C SER A 155 -10.66 -14.70 4.56
N GLU A 156 -11.18 -15.05 5.75
CA GLU A 156 -10.82 -16.26 6.48
C GLU A 156 -11.66 -17.47 6.04
N GLY A 157 -12.44 -17.31 4.96
CA GLY A 157 -13.30 -18.32 4.36
C GLY A 157 -12.55 -19.33 3.49
N GLN A 158 -13.30 -19.99 2.61
CA GLN A 158 -12.73 -20.82 1.55
C GLN A 158 -13.50 -20.67 0.24
N LEU A 159 -12.90 -21.13 -0.85
CA LEU A 159 -13.60 -21.30 -2.12
C LEU A 159 -14.13 -22.74 -2.20
N PHE A 160 -15.44 -22.88 -2.34
CA PHE A 160 -16.10 -24.18 -2.47
C PHE A 160 -16.95 -24.19 -3.74
N ASP A 161 -16.63 -25.07 -4.68
CA ASP A 161 -17.24 -25.11 -6.02
C ASP A 161 -17.25 -23.74 -6.71
N GLY A 162 -16.15 -22.98 -6.58
CA GLY A 162 -16.03 -21.65 -7.17
C GLY A 162 -16.87 -20.56 -6.50
N ARG A 163 -17.43 -20.83 -5.32
CA ARG A 163 -18.20 -19.88 -4.50
C ARG A 163 -17.46 -19.54 -3.22
N LEU A 164 -17.73 -18.35 -2.70
CA LEU A 164 -17.20 -17.92 -1.42
C LEU A 164 -18.00 -18.56 -0.28
N GLU A 165 -17.34 -19.36 0.56
CA GLU A 165 -17.94 -19.99 1.74
C GLU A 165 -17.41 -19.36 3.03
N CYS A 166 -18.34 -18.93 3.88
CA CYS A 166 -18.03 -18.46 5.22
C CYS A 166 -17.75 -19.64 6.17
N LEU A 167 -16.53 -19.75 6.68
CA LEU A 167 -16.13 -20.83 7.60
C LEU A 167 -16.82 -20.80 8.97
N TYR A 168 -17.59 -19.76 9.30
CA TYR A 168 -18.31 -19.76 10.58
C TYR A 168 -19.49 -20.76 10.58
N HIS A 169 -20.29 -20.78 9.51
CA HIS A 169 -21.49 -21.64 9.45
C HIS A 169 -21.71 -22.30 8.08
N GLY A 170 -20.79 -22.14 7.13
CA GLY A 170 -20.86 -22.72 5.79
C GLY A 170 -21.85 -22.02 4.84
N TRP A 171 -22.18 -20.75 5.09
CA TRP A 171 -23.01 -20.00 4.14
C TRP A 171 -22.20 -19.73 2.88
N GLN A 172 -22.74 -20.12 1.72
CA GLN A 172 -22.09 -19.94 0.42
C GLN A 172 -22.75 -18.84 -0.38
N TYR A 173 -21.93 -18.03 -1.05
CA TYR A 173 -22.35 -16.90 -1.87
C TYR A 173 -21.86 -17.09 -3.31
N ASP A 174 -22.76 -16.87 -4.28
CA ASP A 174 -22.40 -16.88 -5.70
C ASP A 174 -21.69 -15.60 -6.13
N GLY A 175 -21.28 -15.53 -7.40
CA GLY A 175 -20.56 -14.38 -7.94
C GLY A 175 -21.33 -13.05 -7.94
N SER A 176 -22.66 -13.08 -7.78
CA SER A 176 -23.47 -11.88 -7.58
C SER A 176 -23.50 -11.40 -6.12
N GLY A 177 -22.93 -12.20 -5.20
CA GLY A 177 -22.99 -12.00 -3.77
C GLY A 177 -24.25 -12.57 -3.12
N LYS A 178 -25.13 -13.24 -3.86
CA LYS A 178 -26.36 -13.83 -3.31
C LYS A 178 -26.02 -15.11 -2.56
N CYS A 179 -26.59 -15.29 -1.36
CA CYS A 179 -26.47 -16.57 -0.66
C CYS A 179 -27.28 -17.65 -1.40
N VAL A 180 -26.59 -18.74 -1.74
CA VAL A 180 -27.17 -19.87 -2.49
C VAL A 180 -27.22 -21.15 -1.65
N THR A 181 -26.50 -21.20 -0.53
CA THR A 181 -26.50 -22.38 0.35
C THR A 181 -26.38 -21.94 1.80
N ILE A 182 -27.29 -22.46 2.63
CA ILE A 182 -27.26 -22.36 4.08
C ILE A 182 -27.37 -23.80 4.60
N PRO A 183 -26.30 -24.41 5.13
CA PRO A 183 -26.33 -25.83 5.49
C PRO A 183 -27.35 -26.18 6.57
N GLN A 184 -27.70 -25.22 7.43
CA GLN A 184 -28.65 -25.40 8.52
C GLN A 184 -30.11 -25.11 8.11
N LEU A 185 -30.36 -24.71 6.85
CA LEU A 185 -31.69 -24.39 6.37
C LEU A 185 -32.41 -25.68 5.93
N PRO A 186 -33.61 -25.99 6.46
CA PRO A 186 -34.34 -27.19 6.06
C PRO A 186 -34.65 -27.23 4.57
N THR A 187 -34.67 -28.45 4.00
CA THR A 187 -35.02 -28.65 2.58
C THR A 187 -36.37 -28.01 2.26
N GLY A 188 -36.39 -27.18 1.21
CA GLY A 188 -37.60 -26.47 0.76
C GLY A 188 -37.87 -25.13 1.46
N ALA A 189 -37.14 -24.79 2.52
CA ALA A 189 -37.19 -23.45 3.09
C ALA A 189 -36.46 -22.45 2.19
N LYS A 190 -36.93 -21.20 2.18
CA LYS A 190 -36.37 -20.13 1.34
C LYS A 190 -35.21 -19.44 2.05
N ILE A 191 -34.13 -19.21 1.32
CA ILE A 191 -33.04 -18.33 1.77
C ILE A 191 -33.59 -16.89 1.87
N PRO A 192 -33.35 -16.17 2.99
CA PRO A 192 -33.77 -14.78 3.13
C PRO A 192 -33.18 -13.89 2.04
N LEU A 193 -33.96 -12.96 1.48
CA LEU A 193 -33.49 -12.03 0.44
C LEU A 193 -32.39 -11.08 0.93
N SER A 194 -32.30 -10.86 2.25
CA SER A 194 -31.25 -10.06 2.89
C SER A 194 -29.93 -10.82 3.07
N ALA A 195 -29.88 -12.11 2.78
CA ALA A 195 -28.66 -12.92 2.82
C ALA A 195 -27.78 -12.66 1.60
N CYS A 196 -27.36 -11.41 1.41
CA CYS A 196 -26.54 -10.99 0.28
C CYS A 196 -25.30 -10.26 0.79
N LEU A 197 -24.18 -10.49 0.12
CA LEU A 197 -22.96 -9.72 0.28
C LEU A 197 -23.13 -8.34 -0.32
N LYS A 198 -22.27 -7.42 0.10
CA LYS A 198 -22.19 -6.08 -0.45
C LYS A 198 -21.05 -6.02 -1.47
N PRO A 199 -21.33 -5.97 -2.79
CA PRO A 199 -20.29 -5.99 -3.82
C PRO A 199 -19.60 -4.64 -3.97
N TYR A 200 -18.32 -4.67 -4.29
CA TYR A 200 -17.56 -3.55 -4.83
C TYR A 200 -17.27 -3.81 -6.30
N GLU A 201 -17.37 -2.76 -7.14
CA GLU A 201 -16.95 -2.92 -8.54
C GLU A 201 -15.43 -3.00 -8.59
N VAL A 202 -14.93 -3.99 -9.31
CA VAL A 202 -13.50 -4.14 -9.60
C VAL A 202 -13.26 -4.27 -11.09
N ARG A 203 -12.09 -3.82 -11.53
CA ARG A 203 -11.61 -4.01 -12.90
C ARG A 203 -10.16 -4.39 -12.92
N ASP A 204 -9.83 -5.39 -13.72
CA ASP A 204 -8.46 -5.70 -14.09
C ASP A 204 -8.05 -4.80 -15.26
N SER A 205 -7.08 -3.93 -15.01
CA SER A 205 -6.50 -3.07 -16.04
C SER A 205 -5.00 -3.01 -15.84
N GLN A 206 -4.27 -3.37 -16.90
CA GLN A 206 -2.80 -3.32 -16.93
C GLN A 206 -2.11 -4.11 -15.82
N GLY A 207 -2.67 -5.29 -15.45
CA GLY A 207 -2.10 -6.17 -14.43
C GLY A 207 -2.36 -5.71 -12.99
N VAL A 208 -3.20 -4.70 -12.82
CA VAL A 208 -3.64 -4.16 -11.53
C VAL A 208 -5.15 -4.32 -11.42
N ILE A 209 -5.60 -4.82 -10.28
CA ILE A 209 -7.00 -4.80 -9.89
C ILE A 209 -7.30 -3.43 -9.30
N TRP A 210 -8.26 -2.74 -9.91
CA TRP A 210 -8.77 -1.45 -9.46
C TRP A 210 -10.09 -1.67 -8.74
N ILE A 211 -10.34 -0.92 -7.66
CA ILE A 211 -11.59 -0.96 -6.90
C ILE A 211 -12.28 0.42 -6.90
N TRP A 212 -13.60 0.39 -7.06
CA TRP A 212 -14.48 1.55 -6.91
C TRP A 212 -15.27 1.43 -5.61
N MET A 213 -15.11 2.40 -4.70
CA MET A 213 -15.59 2.28 -3.32
C MET A 213 -17.02 2.80 -3.10
N SER A 214 -17.56 3.58 -4.04
CA SER A 214 -18.92 4.11 -3.96
C SER A 214 -19.96 3.06 -4.37
N HIS A 215 -21.03 2.94 -3.57
CA HIS A 215 -22.25 2.22 -3.96
C HIS A 215 -23.39 3.17 -4.34
N LYS A 216 -23.16 4.49 -4.26
CA LYS A 216 -24.17 5.51 -4.54
C LYS A 216 -24.18 5.89 -6.02
N THR A 217 -23.01 5.84 -6.64
CA THR A 217 -22.77 6.26 -8.02
C THR A 217 -22.17 5.13 -8.83
N PRO A 218 -22.57 4.98 -10.10
CA PRO A 218 -21.97 3.99 -10.98
C PRO A 218 -20.50 4.33 -11.21
N SER A 219 -19.66 3.31 -11.33
CA SER A 219 -18.25 3.54 -11.62
C SER A 219 -18.05 4.21 -12.98
N ASN A 220 -16.97 4.97 -13.09
CA ASN A 220 -16.59 5.59 -14.35
C ASN A 220 -15.28 4.99 -14.85
N ALA A 221 -15.36 4.08 -15.82
CA ALA A 221 -14.21 3.40 -16.40
C ALA A 221 -13.14 4.36 -16.99
N LYS A 222 -13.55 5.57 -17.41
CA LYS A 222 -12.63 6.58 -17.97
C LYS A 222 -11.69 7.17 -16.92
N LYS A 223 -11.98 7.00 -15.64
CA LYS A 223 -11.13 7.45 -14.53
C LYS A 223 -9.99 6.48 -14.22
N ILE A 224 -10.00 5.25 -14.75
CA ILE A 224 -8.87 4.32 -14.59
C ILE A 224 -7.68 4.88 -15.39
N PRO A 225 -6.50 5.10 -14.76
CA PRO A 225 -5.31 5.54 -15.48
C PRO A 225 -4.95 4.55 -16.59
N TRP A 226 -4.72 5.07 -17.81
CA TRP A 226 -4.30 4.27 -18.95
C TRP A 226 -2.91 4.66 -19.42
N PHE A 227 -2.04 3.67 -19.61
CA PHE A 227 -0.71 3.85 -20.19
C PHE A 227 -0.62 3.16 -21.55
N GLU A 228 -0.61 3.95 -22.62
CA GLU A 228 -0.68 3.44 -24.00
C GLU A 228 0.41 2.41 -24.35
N ASN A 229 1.61 2.58 -23.79
CA ASN A 229 2.72 1.67 -24.08
C ASN A 229 2.52 0.28 -23.48
N PHE A 230 1.64 0.13 -22.48
CA PHE A 230 1.36 -1.16 -21.85
C PHE A 230 0.83 -2.20 -22.86
N ALA A 231 0.02 -1.75 -23.82
CA ALA A 231 -0.56 -2.61 -24.85
C ALA A 231 0.37 -2.86 -26.06
N LYS A 232 1.55 -2.23 -26.10
CA LYS A 232 2.46 -2.36 -27.25
C LYS A 232 3.16 -3.73 -27.22
N PRO A 233 3.23 -4.44 -28.36
CA PRO A 233 3.97 -5.70 -28.44
C PRO A 233 5.43 -5.52 -27.97
N GLY A 234 5.88 -6.43 -27.11
CA GLY A 234 7.24 -6.41 -26.57
C GLY A 234 7.44 -5.54 -25.34
N PHE A 235 6.43 -4.78 -24.90
CA PHE A 235 6.46 -4.13 -23.58
C PHE A 235 6.56 -5.19 -22.48
N ARG A 236 7.38 -4.90 -21.46
CA ARG A 236 7.53 -5.75 -20.28
C ARG A 236 7.34 -4.89 -19.05
N ASP A 237 6.39 -5.27 -18.19
CA ASP A 237 6.19 -4.64 -16.91
C ASP A 237 6.94 -5.41 -15.81
N ILE A 238 7.42 -4.68 -14.81
CA ILE A 238 7.87 -5.25 -13.53
C ILE A 238 7.06 -4.54 -12.46
N SER A 239 6.01 -5.23 -12.02
CA SER A 239 5.11 -4.72 -10.99
C SER A 239 5.36 -5.42 -9.65
N THR A 240 5.58 -4.63 -8.59
CA THR A 240 5.76 -5.09 -7.20
C THR A 240 4.79 -4.36 -6.27
N ILE A 241 4.55 -4.93 -5.09
CA ILE A 241 3.74 -4.32 -4.03
C ILE A 241 4.68 -4.09 -2.84
N HIS A 242 4.60 -2.90 -2.25
CA HIS A 242 5.32 -2.55 -1.03
C HIS A 242 4.32 -2.04 0.00
N GLU A 243 4.28 -2.70 1.16
CA GLU A 243 3.52 -2.21 2.31
C GLU A 243 4.43 -1.32 3.15
N LEU A 244 3.98 -0.09 3.38
CA LEU A 244 4.76 0.94 4.05
C LEU A 244 3.90 1.53 5.19
N PRO A 245 4.48 1.75 6.39
CA PRO A 245 3.73 2.17 7.57
C PRO A 245 3.48 3.69 7.59
N TYR A 246 3.03 4.26 6.48
CA TYR A 246 2.70 5.68 6.35
C TYR A 246 1.66 5.89 5.25
N ASP A 247 0.99 7.04 5.29
CA ASP A 247 -0.06 7.38 4.34
C ASP A 247 0.49 7.57 2.92
N HIS A 248 -0.35 7.24 1.94
CA HIS A 248 -0.02 7.36 0.52
C HIS A 248 0.34 8.79 0.09
N SER A 249 -0.20 9.82 0.75
CA SER A 249 0.14 11.22 0.46
C SER A 249 1.62 11.52 0.63
N ILE A 250 2.29 10.87 1.58
CA ILE A 250 3.73 11.03 1.82
C ILE A 250 4.55 10.48 0.65
N LEU A 251 4.10 9.39 0.02
CA LEU A 251 4.74 8.88 -1.20
C LEU A 251 4.54 9.82 -2.39
N LEU A 252 3.34 10.41 -2.51
CA LEU A 252 3.07 11.39 -3.55
C LEU A 252 3.94 12.63 -3.38
N GLU A 253 4.06 13.15 -2.15
CA GLU A 253 4.95 14.27 -1.83
C GLU A 253 6.41 13.94 -2.18
N ASN A 254 6.91 12.77 -1.76
CA ASN A 254 8.26 12.35 -2.10
C ASN A 254 8.48 12.23 -3.61
N LEU A 255 7.53 11.66 -4.35
CA LEU A 255 7.62 11.53 -5.80
C LEU A 255 7.63 12.89 -6.51
N MET A 256 6.90 13.87 -5.98
CA MET A 256 6.76 15.20 -6.54
C MET A 256 7.88 16.18 -6.13
N ASP A 257 8.73 15.84 -5.17
CA ASP A 257 9.82 16.70 -4.69
C ASP A 257 11.12 16.47 -5.48
N PRO A 258 11.48 17.28 -6.49
CA PRO A 258 12.77 17.15 -7.16
C PRO A 258 13.99 17.44 -6.26
N ALA A 259 13.83 18.15 -5.12
CA ALA A 259 14.96 18.56 -4.29
C ALA A 259 15.65 17.37 -3.61
N HIS A 260 14.92 16.29 -3.32
CA HIS A 260 15.51 15.09 -2.73
C HIS A 260 16.36 14.27 -3.72
N VAL A 261 16.20 14.46 -5.04
CA VAL A 261 16.83 13.58 -6.05
C VAL A 261 18.36 13.55 -5.91
N PRO A 262 19.09 14.68 -5.94
CA PRO A 262 20.56 14.66 -5.83
C PRO A 262 21.06 14.17 -4.46
N ILE A 263 20.24 14.28 -3.42
CA ILE A 263 20.63 14.03 -2.03
C ILE A 263 20.37 12.57 -1.62
N SER A 264 19.15 12.10 -1.80
CA SER A 264 18.67 10.79 -1.33
C SER A 264 19.01 9.67 -2.29
N HIS A 265 19.24 9.97 -3.58
CA HIS A 265 19.63 8.98 -4.59
C HIS A 265 21.13 9.01 -4.91
N ASP A 266 21.93 9.77 -4.14
CA ASP A 266 23.38 9.84 -4.30
C ASP A 266 24.00 8.44 -4.24
N ARG A 267 24.73 8.07 -5.31
CA ARG A 267 25.41 6.77 -5.48
C ARG A 267 24.48 5.55 -5.58
N THR A 268 23.17 5.72 -5.53
CA THR A 268 22.19 4.66 -5.84
C THR A 268 21.64 4.81 -7.25
N ASP A 269 21.52 6.04 -7.74
CA ASP A 269 21.31 6.37 -9.14
C ASP A 269 22.60 6.98 -9.70
N PHE A 270 23.13 6.44 -10.81
CA PHE A 270 24.36 6.93 -11.43
C PHE A 270 24.21 8.34 -12.02
N THR A 271 22.98 8.83 -12.16
CA THR A 271 22.65 10.16 -12.69
C THR A 271 22.43 11.21 -11.60
N ALA A 272 22.22 10.82 -10.35
CA ALA A 272 22.00 11.73 -9.23
C ALA A 272 23.28 11.84 -8.37
N LYS A 273 23.83 13.04 -8.26
CA LYS A 273 24.99 13.30 -7.40
C LYS A 273 24.69 14.39 -6.40
N ARG A 274 25.15 14.19 -5.17
CA ARG A 274 24.97 15.18 -4.09
C ARG A 274 25.49 16.58 -4.43
N GLU A 275 26.58 16.65 -5.19
CA GLU A 275 27.21 17.90 -5.63
C GLU A 275 26.39 18.71 -6.63
N ASP A 276 25.39 18.09 -7.27
CA ASP A 276 24.48 18.75 -8.21
C ASP A 276 23.28 19.42 -7.52
N ALA A 277 23.16 19.30 -6.18
CA ALA A 277 22.10 19.94 -5.42
C ALA A 277 22.20 21.48 -5.50
N THR A 278 21.12 22.11 -5.96
CA THR A 278 21.04 23.56 -6.17
C THR A 278 19.64 24.09 -5.81
N ALA A 279 19.51 25.41 -5.73
CA ALA A 279 18.21 26.06 -5.59
C ALA A 279 17.33 25.73 -6.81
N LEU A 280 16.09 25.34 -6.53
CA LEU A 280 15.08 25.08 -7.55
C LEU A 280 14.21 26.30 -7.71
N PHE A 281 14.03 26.73 -8.96
CA PHE A 281 13.18 27.86 -9.30
C PHE A 281 12.05 27.36 -10.19
N PHE A 282 10.82 27.61 -9.75
CA PHE A 282 9.60 27.22 -10.44
C PHE A 282 8.69 28.43 -10.55
N GLU A 283 8.09 28.57 -11.73
CA GLU A 283 7.03 29.53 -11.97
C GLU A 283 5.70 28.77 -12.00
N VAL A 284 4.81 29.08 -11.06
CA VAL A 284 3.47 28.49 -11.02
C VAL A 284 2.68 29.06 -12.20
N THR A 285 2.37 28.21 -13.18
CA THR A 285 1.63 28.60 -14.38
C THR A 285 0.13 28.49 -14.22
N GLU A 286 -0.32 27.62 -13.31
CA GLU A 286 -1.75 27.36 -13.10
C GLU A 286 -2.01 26.98 -11.63
N ARG A 287 -3.14 27.45 -11.10
CA ARG A 287 -3.74 26.97 -9.84
C ARG A 287 -5.21 26.73 -10.07
N THR A 288 -5.66 25.50 -9.82
CA THR A 288 -7.07 25.11 -9.89
C THR A 288 -7.47 24.33 -8.63
N ALA A 289 -8.76 24.03 -8.50
CA ALA A 289 -9.26 23.12 -7.49
C ALA A 289 -8.63 21.69 -7.57
N ARG A 290 -8.00 21.33 -8.70
CA ARG A 290 -7.33 20.03 -8.88
C ARG A 290 -5.83 20.06 -8.57
N GLY A 291 -5.26 21.22 -8.23
CA GLY A 291 -3.85 21.36 -7.89
C GLY A 291 -3.20 22.55 -8.59
N PHE A 292 -1.89 22.48 -8.78
CA PHE A 292 -1.12 23.49 -9.49
C PHE A 292 -0.25 22.86 -10.57
N ALA A 293 0.07 23.64 -11.59
CA ALA A 293 1.07 23.29 -12.58
C ALA A 293 2.18 24.34 -12.55
N ASP A 294 3.41 23.88 -12.72
CA ASP A 294 4.59 24.73 -12.74
C ASP A 294 5.45 24.43 -13.97
N ARG A 295 6.40 25.35 -14.22
CA ARG A 295 7.47 25.14 -15.18
C ARG A 295 8.80 25.56 -14.56
N PRO A 296 9.93 24.98 -15.00
CA PRO A 296 11.25 25.46 -14.60
C PRO A 296 11.39 26.94 -14.94
N ALA A 297 11.73 27.76 -13.94
CA ALA A 297 12.03 29.17 -14.16
C ALA A 297 13.43 29.29 -14.79
N LYS A 298 13.57 30.20 -15.77
CA LYS A 298 14.83 30.38 -16.51
C LYS A 298 15.92 31.12 -15.71
N GLU A 299 15.53 31.88 -14.68
CA GLU A 299 16.40 32.73 -13.87
C GLU A 299 15.89 32.79 -12.41
N ASN A 300 16.76 33.20 -11.49
CA ASN A 300 16.40 33.41 -10.08
C ASN A 300 15.46 34.63 -9.98
N PRO A 301 14.19 34.47 -9.56
CA PRO A 301 13.23 35.56 -9.51
C PRO A 301 13.59 36.64 -8.48
N CYS A 302 14.54 36.39 -7.57
CA CYS A 302 15.03 37.38 -6.60
C CYS A 302 16.26 38.19 -7.10
N LEU A 303 16.69 38.02 -8.35
CA LEU A 303 17.85 38.74 -8.94
C LEU A 303 17.46 39.73 -10.05
N LEU A 304 16.17 40.06 -10.20
CA LEU A 304 15.64 41.11 -11.09
C LEU A 304 15.05 42.24 -10.26
#